data_AF-A0A380QAN2-F1
#
_entry.id   AF-A0A380QAN2-F1
#
_cell.length_a   1.000
_cell.length_b   1.000
_cell.length_c   1.000
_cell.angle_alpha   90.00
_cell.angle_beta   90.00
_cell.angle_gamma   90.00
#
_symmetry.space_group_name_H-M   'P 1'
#
loop_
_entity.id
_entity.type
_entity.pdbx_description
1 polymer ?
#
loop_
_entity_poly.entity_id
_entity_poly.type
_entity_poly.pdbx_seq_one_letter_code
_entity_poly.pdbx_strand_id
1 'polypeptide(L)'
;MIKIITAATVERDNCGFWTHPDYFDTEEGPACYWLRPIECDPEALAAHFDKCYAEAFKTEYLIAERDAALNTCSLIAEVLGITGAVAGDTIARVQQLVSENSVMLKLLTDISENHSEFVDEGDGYMCASIPLDYVSEINMYVSRDVNAENPFPATDAAINEIKAQGVDEFIDGDLRSVCLSMGWDTNSSAYLVQQLLREFAASLRGE
;
A
#
# COMPACT_ATOMS: atom_id res chain seq x y z
N MET A 1 9.70 -16.27 -27.34
CA MET A 1 8.60 -17.05 -27.95
C MET A 1 7.68 -17.47 -26.81
N ILE A 2 6.58 -16.74 -26.60
CA ILE A 2 5.66 -16.98 -25.47
C ILE A 2 4.74 -18.13 -25.87
N LYS A 3 4.81 -19.27 -25.15
CA LYS A 3 3.88 -20.37 -25.33
C LYS A 3 2.58 -20.01 -24.64
N ILE A 4 1.51 -19.86 -25.41
CA ILE A 4 0.15 -19.72 -24.89
C ILE A 4 -0.24 -21.08 -24.31
N ILE A 5 -0.46 -21.15 -23.00
CA ILE A 5 -1.03 -22.32 -22.34
C ILE A 5 -2.54 -22.21 -22.53
N THR A 6 -3.09 -22.99 -23.46
CA THR A 6 -4.54 -23.10 -23.63
C THR A 6 -5.04 -24.10 -22.61
N ALA A 7 -5.75 -23.63 -21.58
CA ALA A 7 -6.42 -24.53 -20.63
C ALA A 7 -7.50 -25.31 -21.38
N ALA A 8 -7.44 -26.64 -21.35
CA ALA A 8 -8.50 -27.49 -21.86
C ALA A 8 -9.75 -27.29 -20.99
N THR A 9 -10.93 -27.24 -21.61
CA THR A 9 -12.21 -27.18 -20.90
C THR A 9 -12.37 -28.44 -20.06
N VAL A 10 -12.47 -28.27 -18.74
CA VAL A 10 -12.58 -29.38 -17.80
C VAL A 10 -14.01 -29.92 -17.86
N GLU A 11 -14.16 -31.17 -18.28
CA GLU A 11 -15.46 -31.85 -18.34
C GLU A 11 -15.67 -32.72 -17.10
N ARG A 12 -16.92 -32.82 -16.65
CA ARG A 12 -17.32 -33.71 -15.55
C ARG A 12 -17.82 -35.03 -16.11
N ASP A 13 -17.46 -36.13 -15.47
CA ASP A 13 -18.03 -37.43 -15.82
C ASP A 13 -19.51 -37.55 -15.40
N ASN A 14 -20.14 -38.67 -15.77
CA ASN A 14 -21.54 -38.96 -15.43
C ASN A 14 -21.81 -39.09 -13.92
N CYS A 15 -20.77 -39.07 -13.09
CA CYS A 15 -20.83 -39.09 -11.63
C CYS A 15 -20.49 -37.73 -11.00
N GLY A 16 -20.15 -36.71 -11.80
CA GLY A 16 -19.85 -35.35 -11.36
C GLY A 16 -18.38 -35.09 -11.00
N PHE A 17 -17.47 -36.04 -11.20
CA PHE A 17 -16.04 -35.87 -10.91
C PHE A 17 -15.30 -35.17 -12.04
N TRP A 18 -14.27 -34.41 -11.68
CA TRP A 18 -13.39 -33.73 -12.64
C TRP A 18 -12.43 -34.75 -13.27
N THR A 19 -12.60 -35.02 -14.57
CA THR A 19 -11.67 -35.90 -15.31
C THR A 19 -10.78 -35.06 -16.21
N HIS A 20 -9.46 -35.08 -15.97
CA HIS A 20 -8.49 -34.61 -16.97
C HIS A 20 -8.22 -35.76 -17.94
N PRO A 21 -8.39 -35.58 -19.27
CA PRO A 21 -8.43 -36.69 -20.24
C PRO A 21 -7.11 -37.47 -20.37
N ASP A 22 -5.99 -36.93 -19.89
CA ASP A 22 -4.66 -37.51 -20.14
C ASP A 22 -4.07 -38.36 -19.00
N TYR A 23 -4.74 -38.54 -17.86
CA TYR A 23 -4.00 -39.01 -16.67
C TYR A 23 -4.09 -40.48 -16.26
N PHE A 24 -5.11 -41.29 -16.58
CA PHE A 24 -5.09 -42.71 -16.16
C PHE A 24 -5.92 -43.63 -17.06
N ASP A 25 -5.25 -44.37 -17.95
CA ASP A 25 -5.76 -45.63 -18.51
C ASP A 25 -4.77 -46.74 -18.16
N THR A 26 -5.21 -47.74 -17.41
CA THR A 26 -4.53 -49.03 -17.27
C THR A 26 -5.52 -50.15 -17.65
N GLU A 27 -4.99 -51.31 -18.09
CA GLU A 27 -5.80 -52.46 -18.57
C GLU A 27 -6.80 -53.03 -17.53
N GLU A 28 -6.74 -52.59 -16.27
CA GLU A 28 -7.66 -52.98 -15.17
C GLU A 28 -8.65 -51.87 -14.74
N GLY A 29 -8.69 -50.72 -15.44
CA GLY A 29 -9.54 -49.56 -15.11
C GLY A 29 -8.79 -48.44 -14.38
N PRO A 30 -9.38 -47.22 -14.26
CA PRO A 30 -8.66 -46.04 -13.80
C PRO A 30 -8.22 -46.18 -12.33
N ALA A 31 -6.92 -46.43 -12.11
CA ALA A 31 -6.33 -46.56 -10.78
C ALA A 31 -5.55 -45.30 -10.40
N CYS A 32 -6.09 -44.50 -9.48
CA CYS A 32 -5.35 -43.41 -8.83
C CYS A 32 -4.41 -43.98 -7.76
N TYR A 33 -3.14 -44.23 -8.12
CA TYR A 33 -2.13 -44.81 -7.22
C TYR A 33 -1.90 -44.03 -5.91
N TRP A 34 -2.26 -42.75 -5.87
CA TRP A 34 -2.15 -41.85 -4.72
C TRP A 34 -3.25 -42.06 -3.67
N LEU A 35 -4.39 -42.65 -4.06
CA LEU A 35 -5.55 -42.88 -3.17
C LEU A 35 -5.62 -44.32 -2.64
N ARG A 36 -4.88 -45.27 -3.23
CA ARG A 36 -4.88 -46.69 -2.80
C ARG A 36 -4.65 -46.94 -1.30
N PRO A 37 -3.78 -46.21 -0.58
CA PRO A 37 -3.63 -46.37 0.86
C PRO A 37 -4.87 -45.94 1.66
N ILE A 38 -5.70 -45.05 1.11
CA ILE A 38 -6.83 -44.40 1.75
C ILE A 38 -8.15 -45.08 1.32
N GLU A 39 -8.23 -45.64 0.11
CA GLU A 39 -9.40 -46.39 -0.41
C GLU A 39 -9.68 -47.69 0.37
N CYS A 40 -8.66 -48.29 0.98
CA CYS A 40 -8.82 -49.47 1.84
C CYS A 40 -9.41 -49.14 3.22
N ASP A 41 -9.59 -47.86 3.55
CA ASP A 41 -10.23 -47.35 4.75
C ASP A 41 -11.38 -46.39 4.37
N PRO A 42 -12.65 -46.86 4.42
CA PRO A 42 -13.81 -46.08 3.99
C PRO A 42 -13.96 -44.74 4.73
N GLU A 43 -13.54 -44.66 5.99
CA GLU A 43 -13.61 -43.41 6.77
C GLU A 43 -12.53 -42.42 6.32
N ALA A 44 -11.32 -42.89 6.07
CA ALA A 44 -10.23 -42.04 5.59
C ALA A 44 -10.51 -41.48 4.19
N LEU A 45 -11.15 -42.26 3.31
CA LEU A 45 -11.55 -41.82 1.98
C LEU A 45 -12.67 -40.77 2.05
N ALA A 46 -13.69 -41.00 2.89
CA ALA A 46 -14.77 -40.04 3.10
C ALA A 46 -14.24 -38.70 3.66
N ALA A 47 -13.34 -38.75 4.65
CA ALA A 47 -12.73 -37.56 5.23
C ALA A 47 -11.86 -36.78 4.23
N HIS A 48 -11.18 -37.47 3.30
CA HIS A 48 -10.41 -36.82 2.25
C HIS A 48 -11.32 -36.08 1.26
N PHE A 49 -12.42 -36.70 0.83
CA PHE A 49 -13.40 -36.04 -0.02
C PHE A 49 -14.01 -34.81 0.66
N ASP A 50 -14.48 -34.94 1.89
CA ASP A 50 -15.06 -33.83 2.65
C ASP A 50 -14.08 -32.66 2.79
N LYS A 51 -12.80 -32.96 3.06
CA LYS A 51 -11.75 -31.94 3.14
C LYS A 51 -11.51 -31.25 1.80
N CYS A 52 -11.39 -32.00 0.71
CA CYS A 52 -11.16 -31.43 -0.63
C CYS A 52 -12.36 -30.59 -1.09
N TYR A 53 -13.59 -31.01 -0.82
CA TYR A 53 -14.78 -30.22 -1.12
C TYR A 53 -14.84 -28.94 -0.28
N ALA A 54 -14.49 -29.01 1.01
CA ALA A 54 -14.45 -27.84 1.88
C ALA A 54 -13.38 -26.82 1.44
N GLU A 55 -12.21 -27.30 1.02
CA GLU A 55 -11.14 -26.44 0.48
C GLU A 55 -11.57 -25.78 -0.83
N ALA A 56 -12.19 -26.52 -1.75
CA ALA A 56 -12.70 -25.98 -3.01
C ALA A 56 -13.77 -24.91 -2.79
N PHE A 57 -14.75 -25.18 -1.91
CA PHE A 57 -15.78 -24.19 -1.53
C PHE A 57 -15.17 -22.94 -0.90
N LYS A 58 -14.16 -23.11 -0.04
CA LYS A 58 -13.46 -21.98 0.59
C LYS A 58 -12.73 -21.12 -0.45
N THR A 59 -12.11 -21.73 -1.46
CA THR A 59 -11.45 -21.00 -2.53
C THR A 59 -12.45 -20.22 -3.39
N GLU A 60 -13.58 -20.83 -3.77
CA GLU A 60 -14.65 -20.14 -4.53
C GLU A 60 -15.24 -18.97 -3.73
N TYR A 61 -15.49 -19.17 -2.43
CA TYR A 61 -15.94 -18.11 -1.54
C TYR A 61 -14.94 -16.95 -1.47
N LEU A 62 -13.65 -17.24 -1.28
CA LEU A 62 -12.60 -16.21 -1.21
C LEU A 62 -12.42 -15.46 -2.54
N ILE A 63 -12.61 -16.13 -3.68
CA ILE A 63 -12.60 -15.48 -5.00
C ILE A 63 -13.78 -14.50 -5.11
N ALA A 64 -14.99 -14.93 -4.74
CA ALA A 64 -16.16 -14.07 -4.77
C ALA A 64 -16.01 -12.85 -3.84
N GLU A 65 -15.44 -13.05 -2.65
CA GLU A 65 -15.19 -11.97 -1.69
C GLU A 65 -14.13 -10.97 -2.21
N ARG A 66 -13.05 -11.49 -2.82
CA ARG A 66 -12.03 -10.66 -3.49
C ARG A 66 -12.64 -9.83 -4.62
N ASP A 67 -13.46 -10.42 -5.47
CA ASP A 67 -14.06 -9.72 -6.61
C ASP A 67 -15.04 -8.62 -6.15
N ALA A 68 -15.79 -8.87 -5.09
CA ALA A 68 -16.64 -7.87 -4.45
C ALA A 68 -15.82 -6.70 -3.86
N ALA A 69 -14.68 -7.01 -3.21
CA ALA A 69 -13.78 -5.99 -2.69
C ALA A 69 -13.16 -5.15 -3.82
N LEU A 70 -12.70 -5.77 -4.90
CA LEU A 70 -12.15 -5.08 -6.08
C LEU A 70 -13.18 -4.17 -6.76
N ASN A 71 -14.43 -4.60 -6.84
CA ASN A 71 -15.53 -3.78 -7.36
C ASN A 71 -15.78 -2.56 -6.46
N THR A 72 -15.79 -2.75 -5.14
CA THR A 72 -15.95 -1.65 -4.18
C THR A 72 -14.82 -0.63 -4.30
N CYS A 73 -13.57 -1.08 -4.40
CA CYS A 73 -12.42 -0.20 -4.64
C CYS A 73 -12.52 0.56 -5.97
N SER A 74 -13.03 -0.09 -7.03
CA SER A 74 -13.24 0.56 -8.33
C SER A 74 -14.30 1.65 -8.26
N LEU A 75 -15.41 1.41 -7.56
CA LEU A 75 -16.46 2.40 -7.32
C LEU A 75 -15.96 3.60 -6.50
N ILE A 76 -15.16 3.34 -5.46
CA ILE A 76 -14.54 4.41 -4.66
C ILE A 76 -13.60 5.26 -5.53
N ALA A 77 -12.78 4.63 -6.37
CA ALA A 77 -11.89 5.34 -7.28
C ALA A 77 -12.67 6.22 -8.28
N GLU A 78 -13.79 5.72 -8.81
CA GLU A 78 -14.66 6.49 -9.71
C GLU A 78 -15.30 7.70 -9.00
N VAL A 79 -15.87 7.52 -7.81
CA VAL A 79 -16.48 8.60 -7.02
C VAL A 79 -15.46 9.69 -6.66
N LEU A 80 -14.21 9.30 -6.40
CA LEU A 80 -13.12 10.23 -6.08
C LEU A 80 -12.46 10.84 -7.34
N GLY A 81 -12.91 10.51 -8.54
CA GLY A 81 -12.36 11.04 -9.80
C GLY A 81 -11.00 10.46 -10.19
N ILE A 82 -10.59 9.34 -9.57
CA ILE A 82 -9.31 8.67 -9.80
C ILE A 82 -9.50 7.71 -10.99
N THR A 83 -9.42 8.22 -12.23
CA THR A 83 -9.57 7.41 -13.46
C THR A 83 -8.30 7.40 -14.32
N GLY A 84 -7.89 6.22 -14.83
CA GLY A 84 -6.76 6.06 -15.77
C GLY A 84 -5.44 5.61 -15.15
N ALA A 85 -4.33 5.63 -15.92
CA ALA A 85 -2.97 5.29 -15.45
C ALA A 85 -2.53 6.11 -14.21
N VAL A 86 -3.12 7.30 -14.06
CA VAL A 86 -3.03 8.18 -12.89
C VAL A 86 -3.50 7.49 -11.60
N ALA A 87 -4.43 6.53 -11.68
CA ALA A 87 -4.86 5.72 -10.53
C ALA A 87 -3.73 4.84 -9.99
N GLY A 88 -2.92 4.22 -10.87
CA GLY A 88 -1.79 3.40 -10.46
C GLY A 88 -0.74 4.20 -9.72
N ASP A 89 -0.36 5.36 -10.27
CA ASP A 89 0.65 6.24 -9.68
C ASP A 89 0.14 6.90 -8.39
N THR A 90 -1.14 7.30 -8.36
CA THR A 90 -1.77 7.86 -7.15
C THR A 90 -1.85 6.80 -6.04
N ILE A 91 -2.27 5.57 -6.38
CA ILE A 91 -2.33 4.47 -5.42
C ILE A 91 -0.93 4.13 -4.91
N ALA A 92 0.09 4.09 -5.77
CA ALA A 92 1.46 3.85 -5.36
C ALA A 92 1.98 4.93 -4.40
N ARG A 93 1.69 6.22 -4.70
CA ARG A 93 2.06 7.35 -3.83
C ARG A 93 1.34 7.30 -2.48
N VAL A 94 0.04 6.96 -2.48
CA VAL A 94 -0.73 6.76 -1.25
C VAL A 94 -0.19 5.58 -0.45
N GLN A 95 0.12 4.45 -1.08
CA GLN A 95 0.72 3.29 -0.42
C GLN A 95 2.06 3.63 0.22
N GLN A 96 2.90 4.42 -0.46
CA GLN A 96 4.18 4.86 0.08
C GLN A 96 3.99 5.76 1.32
N LEU A 97 3.10 6.75 1.24
CA LEU A 97 2.77 7.62 2.39
C LEU A 97 2.15 6.84 3.56
N VAL A 98 1.26 5.88 3.28
CA VAL A 98 0.68 5.00 4.30
C VAL A 98 1.77 4.14 4.94
N SER A 99 2.74 3.63 4.17
CA SER A 99 3.85 2.85 4.70
C SER A 99 4.74 3.68 5.63
N GLU A 100 5.11 4.91 5.24
CA GLU A 100 5.89 5.84 6.06
C GLU A 100 5.14 6.20 7.36
N ASN A 101 3.85 6.50 7.27
CA ASN A 101 3.00 6.75 8.43
C ASN A 101 2.88 5.53 9.35
N SER A 102 2.80 4.31 8.81
CA SER A 102 2.73 3.09 9.60
C SER A 102 4.00 2.85 10.42
N VAL A 103 5.17 3.19 9.87
CA VAL A 103 6.45 3.15 10.57
C VAL A 103 6.45 4.13 11.74
N MET A 104 6.05 5.38 11.50
CA MET A 104 6.00 6.39 12.56
C MET A 104 5.01 6.02 13.68
N LEU A 105 3.82 5.53 13.31
CA LEU A 105 2.82 5.09 14.28
C LEU A 105 3.33 3.92 15.13
N LYS A 106 3.98 2.93 14.52
CA LYS A 106 4.57 1.79 15.24
C LYS A 106 5.56 2.28 16.30
N LEU A 107 6.48 3.18 15.93
CA LEU A 107 7.48 3.70 16.85
C LEU A 107 6.86 4.46 18.04
N LEU A 108 5.84 5.27 17.79
CA LEU A 108 5.11 5.99 18.84
C LEU A 108 4.36 5.01 19.76
N THR A 109 3.75 3.97 19.19
CA THR A 109 3.11 2.90 19.95
C THR A 109 4.12 2.15 20.80
N ASP A 110 5.29 1.80 20.27
CA ASP A 110 6.35 1.10 21.00
C ASP A 110 6.79 1.91 22.23
N ILE A 111 6.96 3.24 22.12
CA ILE A 111 7.23 4.09 23.28
C ILE A 111 6.04 4.12 24.25
N SER A 112 4.84 4.30 23.73
CA SER A 112 3.63 4.39 24.56
C SER A 112 3.37 3.11 25.35
N GLU A 113 3.68 1.94 24.81
CA GLU A 113 3.44 0.65 25.48
C GLU A 113 4.57 0.26 26.45
N ASN A 114 5.78 0.79 26.23
CA ASN A 114 6.96 0.39 26.99
C ASN A 114 7.52 1.46 27.94
N HIS A 115 6.79 2.57 28.15
CA HIS A 115 7.16 3.55 29.16
C HIS A 115 6.70 3.12 30.57
N SER A 116 7.47 3.49 31.58
CA SER A 116 7.15 3.29 32.99
C SER A 116 7.05 4.63 33.70
N GLU A 117 5.89 4.92 34.27
CA GLU A 117 5.67 6.13 35.06
C GLU A 117 6.08 5.93 36.52
N PHE A 118 6.78 6.91 37.08
CA PHE A 118 7.20 6.92 38.48
C PHE A 118 7.23 8.35 39.02
N VAL A 119 7.15 8.51 40.34
CA VAL A 119 7.36 9.81 40.99
C VAL A 119 8.84 9.92 41.31
N ASP A 120 9.48 10.99 40.84
CA ASP A 120 10.86 11.28 41.25
C ASP A 120 10.88 11.70 42.73
N GLU A 121 11.58 10.94 43.56
CA GLU A 121 11.68 11.20 45.01
C GLU A 121 12.45 12.49 45.32
N GLY A 122 13.27 13.00 44.39
CA GLY A 122 14.00 14.26 44.53
C GLY A 122 13.15 15.49 44.27
N ASP A 123 12.34 15.45 43.20
CA ASP A 123 11.65 16.64 42.68
C ASP A 123 10.12 16.58 42.80
N GLY A 124 9.56 15.43 43.19
CA GLY A 124 8.11 15.24 43.42
C GLY A 124 7.24 15.27 42.16
N TYR A 125 7.85 15.30 40.97
CA TYR A 125 7.14 15.27 39.69
C TYR A 125 6.92 13.84 39.20
N MET A 126 5.85 13.66 38.44
CA MET A 126 5.64 12.43 37.66
C MET A 126 6.63 12.42 36.49
N CYS A 127 7.43 11.37 36.42
CA CYS A 127 8.41 11.12 35.38
C CYS A 127 8.02 9.85 34.61
N ALA A 128 8.41 9.78 33.35
CA ALA A 128 8.33 8.57 32.54
C ALA A 128 9.75 8.11 32.18
N SER A 129 10.00 6.82 32.37
CA SER A 129 11.22 6.14 31.93
C SER A 129 10.89 5.30 30.70
N ILE A 130 11.70 5.43 29.66
CA ILE A 130 11.54 4.71 28.40
C ILE A 130 12.86 3.99 28.14
N PRO A 131 12.84 2.68 27.78
CA PRO A 131 14.05 2.00 27.34
C PRO A 131 14.71 2.74 26.19
N LEU A 132 16.03 2.92 26.29
CA LEU A 132 16.80 3.72 25.34
C LEU A 132 16.71 3.19 23.91
N ASP A 133 16.49 1.88 23.72
CA ASP A 133 16.36 1.25 22.40
C ASP A 133 15.18 1.83 21.61
N TYR A 134 14.01 2.00 22.24
CA TYR A 134 12.82 2.59 21.60
C TYR A 134 13.00 4.08 21.29
N VAL A 135 13.71 4.81 22.17
CA VAL A 135 14.06 6.22 21.94
C VAL A 135 15.11 6.37 20.84
N SER A 136 16.07 5.44 20.77
CA SER A 136 17.14 5.43 19.77
C SER A 136 16.59 5.10 18.38
N GLU A 137 15.63 4.19 18.30
CA GLU A 137 14.92 3.88 17.07
C GLU A 137 14.20 5.13 16.54
N ILE A 138 13.44 5.86 17.37
CA ILE A 138 12.86 7.16 16.98
C ILE A 138 13.91 8.20 16.63
N ASN A 139 15.00 8.29 17.40
CA ASN A 139 16.05 9.26 17.14
C ASN A 139 16.73 9.03 15.79
N MET A 140 16.81 7.79 15.30
CA MET A 140 17.26 7.51 13.94
C MET A 140 16.38 8.19 12.88
N TYR A 141 15.09 8.42 13.17
CA TYR A 141 14.13 9.07 12.29
C TYR A 141 13.94 10.58 12.55
N VAL A 142 14.04 11.02 13.81
CA VAL A 142 13.73 12.39 14.25
C VAL A 142 14.99 13.24 14.45
N SER A 143 16.08 12.65 14.93
CA SER A 143 17.38 13.33 14.99
C SER A 143 18.02 13.25 13.62
N ARG A 144 17.71 14.25 12.80
CA ARG A 144 18.45 14.55 11.57
C ARG A 144 19.90 14.80 11.93
N ASP A 145 20.71 13.75 11.99
CA ASP A 145 22.13 13.89 11.72
C ASP A 145 22.22 14.55 10.34
N VAL A 146 22.99 15.62 10.22
CA VAL A 146 23.07 16.46 9.00
C VAL A 146 23.55 15.67 7.76
N ASN A 147 23.99 14.43 7.96
CA ASN A 147 24.47 13.52 6.92
C ASN A 147 23.68 12.20 6.83
N ALA A 148 22.62 11.98 7.61
CA ALA A 148 21.82 10.76 7.53
C ALA A 148 20.80 10.83 6.37
N GLU A 149 20.58 9.69 5.71
CA GLU A 149 19.62 9.57 4.62
C GLU A 149 18.18 9.74 5.14
N ASN A 150 17.36 10.48 4.39
CA ASN A 150 15.98 10.77 4.78
C ASN A 150 15.13 9.50 4.77
N PRO A 151 14.56 9.07 5.90
CA PRO A 151 13.76 7.86 5.96
C PRO A 151 12.30 8.06 5.49
N PHE A 152 11.86 9.31 5.25
CA PHE A 152 10.49 9.63 4.80
C PHE A 152 10.48 10.46 3.50
N PRO A 153 11.11 9.97 2.41
CA PRO A 153 11.23 10.72 1.17
C PRO A 153 9.87 11.01 0.51
N ALA A 154 8.86 10.16 0.68
CA ALA A 154 7.53 10.40 0.10
C ALA A 154 6.79 11.51 0.83
N THR A 155 6.90 11.55 2.17
CA THR A 155 6.34 12.61 3.00
C THR A 155 7.00 13.95 2.67
N ASP A 156 8.32 14.00 2.54
CA ASP A 156 9.03 15.22 2.13
C ASP A 156 8.65 15.66 0.71
N ALA A 157 8.55 14.73 -0.24
CA ALA A 157 8.08 15.03 -1.59
C ALA A 157 6.63 15.55 -1.60
N ALA A 158 5.75 15.03 -0.74
CA ALA A 158 4.39 15.52 -0.59
C ALA A 158 4.35 16.93 0.02
N ILE A 159 5.15 17.20 1.06
CA ILE A 159 5.27 18.54 1.66
C ILE A 159 5.82 19.55 0.65
N ASN A 160 6.83 19.16 -0.13
CA ASN A 160 7.41 20.03 -1.15
C ASN A 160 6.41 20.30 -2.29
N GLU A 161 5.61 19.32 -2.69
CA GLU A 161 4.54 19.52 -3.66
C GLU A 161 3.47 20.49 -3.13
N ILE A 162 3.04 20.37 -1.88
CA ILE A 162 2.10 21.32 -1.24
C ILE A 162 2.68 22.73 -1.24
N LYS A 163 3.96 22.88 -0.90
CA LYS A 163 4.65 24.19 -0.95
C LYS A 163 4.70 24.74 -2.37
N ALA A 164 4.99 23.91 -3.37
CA ALA A 164 5.04 24.30 -4.77
C ALA A 164 3.65 24.73 -5.28
N GLN A 165 2.59 24.00 -4.91
CA GLN A 165 1.20 24.38 -5.21
C GLN A 165 0.83 25.72 -4.58
N GLY A 166 1.21 25.98 -3.32
CA GLY A 166 0.99 27.28 -2.70
C GLY A 166 1.70 28.43 -3.42
N VAL A 167 2.87 28.17 -4.02
CA VAL A 167 3.56 29.15 -4.87
C VAL A 167 2.80 29.38 -6.18
N ASP A 168 2.32 28.31 -6.82
CA ASP A 168 1.53 28.41 -8.05
C ASP A 168 0.22 29.19 -7.81
N GLU A 169 -0.49 28.89 -6.72
CA GLU A 169 -1.68 29.62 -6.31
C GLU A 169 -1.41 31.11 -6.06
N PHE A 170 -0.29 31.43 -5.40
CA PHE A 170 0.11 32.83 -5.17
C PHE A 170 0.41 33.57 -6.48
N ILE A 171 1.08 32.90 -7.43
CA ILE A 171 1.37 33.45 -8.75
C ILE A 171 0.07 33.77 -9.50
N ASP A 172 -0.89 32.84 -9.50
CA ASP A 172 -2.11 32.94 -10.29
C ASP A 172 -3.13 33.90 -9.67
N GLY A 173 -3.18 33.99 -8.34
CA GLY A 173 -4.15 34.81 -7.60
C GLY A 173 -3.67 36.22 -7.23
N ASP A 174 -2.58 36.30 -6.46
CA ASP A 174 -2.28 37.50 -5.65
C ASP A 174 -1.08 38.30 -6.15
N LEU A 175 -0.16 37.68 -6.90
CA LEU A 175 1.10 38.30 -7.30
C LEU A 175 0.90 39.65 -8.01
N ARG A 176 -0.08 39.75 -8.91
CA ARG A 176 -0.38 40.98 -9.64
C ARG A 176 -0.85 42.11 -8.72
N SER A 177 -1.69 41.79 -7.74
CA SER A 177 -2.19 42.74 -6.74
C SER A 177 -1.06 43.25 -5.84
N VAL A 178 -0.18 42.32 -5.40
CA VAL A 178 1.01 42.66 -4.61
C VAL A 178 1.93 43.60 -5.38
N CYS A 179 2.27 43.30 -6.64
CA CYS A 179 3.11 44.16 -7.46
C CYS A 179 2.52 45.57 -7.65
N LEU A 180 1.20 45.66 -7.87
CA LEU A 180 0.49 46.94 -7.99
C LEU A 180 0.58 47.78 -6.70
N SER A 181 0.37 47.14 -5.54
CA SER A 181 0.44 47.83 -4.24
C SER A 181 1.84 48.34 -3.89
N MET A 182 2.88 47.67 -4.39
CA MET A 182 4.28 48.08 -4.22
C MET A 182 4.74 49.13 -5.25
N GLY A 183 3.85 49.56 -6.16
CA GLY A 183 4.16 50.55 -7.19
C GLY A 183 5.12 50.03 -8.27
N TRP A 184 5.23 48.71 -8.44
CA TRP A 184 6.09 48.11 -9.45
C TRP A 184 5.42 48.14 -10.82
N ASP A 185 6.22 48.35 -11.87
CA ASP A 185 5.76 48.15 -13.25
C ASP A 185 5.35 46.67 -13.40
N THR A 186 4.04 46.48 -13.59
CA THR A 186 3.41 45.16 -13.65
C THR A 186 3.88 44.32 -14.83
N ASN A 187 4.60 44.90 -15.80
CA ASN A 187 5.02 44.16 -17.00
C ASN A 187 6.45 43.62 -16.90
N SER A 188 7.38 44.36 -16.30
CA SER A 188 8.80 43.96 -16.26
C SER A 188 9.19 43.31 -14.93
N SER A 189 8.85 43.94 -13.80
CA SER A 189 9.24 43.45 -12.47
C SER A 189 8.40 42.26 -12.03
N ALA A 190 7.11 42.26 -12.32
CA ALA A 190 6.23 41.15 -11.98
C ALA A 190 6.57 39.87 -12.78
N TYR A 191 7.01 40.03 -14.03
CA TYR A 191 7.45 38.91 -14.87
C TYR A 191 8.69 38.22 -14.29
N LEU A 192 9.69 38.99 -13.86
CA LEU A 192 10.90 38.44 -13.23
C LEU A 192 10.59 37.71 -11.92
N VAL A 193 9.70 38.27 -11.09
CA VAL A 193 9.30 37.63 -9.82
C VAL A 193 8.50 36.36 -10.08
N GLN A 194 7.60 36.38 -11.06
CA GLN A 194 6.86 35.19 -11.48
C GLN A 194 7.84 34.08 -11.94
N GLN A 195 8.85 34.43 -12.72
CA GLN A 195 9.84 33.45 -13.18
C GLN A 195 10.63 32.84 -12.02
N LEU A 196 11.12 33.66 -11.08
CA LEU A 196 11.82 33.18 -9.89
C LEU A 196 10.94 32.27 -9.01
N LEU A 197 9.66 32.61 -8.86
CA LEU A 197 8.72 31.79 -8.10
C LEU A 197 8.44 30.46 -8.80
N ARG A 198 8.34 30.44 -10.14
CA ARG A 198 8.20 29.19 -10.91
C ARG A 198 9.46 28.32 -10.80
N GLU A 199 10.64 28.92 -10.89
CA GLU A 199 11.92 28.22 -10.70
C GLU A 199 12.03 27.64 -9.28
N PHE A 200 11.58 28.37 -8.26
CA PHE A 200 11.52 27.87 -6.89
C PHE A 200 10.55 26.69 -6.75
N ALA A 201 9.34 26.80 -7.30
CA ALA A 201 8.36 25.71 -7.30
C ALA A 201 8.88 24.45 -8.03
N ALA A 202 9.55 24.63 -9.17
CA ALA A 202 10.23 23.54 -9.90
C ALA A 202 11.34 22.88 -9.05
N SER A 203 12.15 23.70 -8.35
CA SER A 203 13.21 23.18 -7.48
C SER A 203 12.68 22.33 -6.32
N LEU A 204 11.47 22.65 -5.80
CA LEU A 204 10.80 21.84 -4.78
C LEU A 204 10.34 20.48 -5.32
N ARG A 205 10.00 20.40 -6.62
CA ARG A 205 9.61 19.17 -7.32
C ARG A 205 10.80 18.34 -7.82
N GLY A 206 12.01 18.91 -7.80
CA GLY A 206 13.21 18.29 -8.35
C GLY A 206 13.30 18.36 -9.88
N GLU A 207 12.66 19.38 -10.48
CA GLU A 207 12.65 19.67 -11.92
C GLU A 207 13.75 20.63 -12.36
#